data_AF-A0A821IZ52-F1
#
_entry.id   AF-A0A821IZ52-F1
#
_cell.length_a   1.000
_cell.length_b   1.000
_cell.length_c   1.000
_cell.angle_alpha   90.00
_cell.angle_beta   90.00
_cell.angle_gamma   90.00
#
_symmetry.space_group_name_H-M   'P 1'
#
loop_
_entity.id
_entity.type
_entity.pdbx_description
1 polymer ?
#
loop_
_entity_poly.entity_id
_entity_poly.type
_entity_poly.pdbx_seq_one_letter_code
_entity_poly.pdbx_strand_id
1 'polypeptide(L)'
;EEYLTSTNILQSIFQRAVRNCPWVATLWIRYAEYMEFNKTIDHSELKKIYDRALNSDPTNFVSFVDLQLAYIQYRRRHYDQELLSNNNEQCELLKEEIRHICEYACDQYQELFSLSKDPNLFLKYNGKIELYWIHLETKSFNSIDHARQIWNGRILMNNSHNEMISNLWRIYYYMEIQYGDEKRARKVLYRALNHVQTMDYPLIICDILLEHEKKYGTIQQLKETNDKLKQIKSKIIPIEKPKRQQQQKPPNKNNKKQIDKDKQKEIKQKPAKISENKMDT
;
A
#
# COMPACT_ATOMS: atom_id res chain seq x y z
N GLU A 1 -19.47 45.78 -8.28
CA GLU A 1 -18.21 46.26 -7.68
C GLU A 1 -17.84 45.54 -6.39
N GLU A 2 -18.78 45.25 -5.49
CA GLU A 2 -18.58 44.51 -4.22
C GLU A 2 -17.85 43.15 -4.33
N TYR A 3 -18.13 42.39 -5.41
CA TYR A 3 -17.45 41.11 -5.67
C TYR A 3 -15.96 41.29 -6.00
N LEU A 4 -15.59 42.33 -6.75
CA LEU A 4 -14.19 42.62 -7.12
C LEU A 4 -13.37 43.14 -5.93
N THR A 5 -14.02 43.82 -4.98
CA THR A 5 -13.37 44.25 -3.74
C THR A 5 -13.09 43.05 -2.83
N SER A 6 -14.07 42.15 -2.74
CA SER A 6 -13.94 40.91 -1.96
C SER A 6 -12.85 39.98 -2.51
N THR A 7 -12.68 39.91 -3.85
CA THR A 7 -11.64 39.07 -4.44
C THR A 7 -10.22 39.56 -4.18
N ASN A 8 -10.00 40.87 -4.25
CA ASN A 8 -8.70 41.48 -3.96
C ASN A 8 -8.31 41.36 -2.48
N ILE A 9 -9.28 41.46 -1.57
CA ILE A 9 -9.05 41.27 -0.13
C ILE A 9 -8.61 39.83 0.15
N LEU A 10 -9.31 38.83 -0.39
CA LEU A 10 -8.97 37.43 -0.20
C LEU A 10 -7.59 37.08 -0.78
N GLN A 11 -7.25 37.59 -1.97
CA GLN A 11 -5.91 37.41 -2.55
C GLN A 11 -4.83 37.97 -1.62
N SER A 12 -5.02 39.18 -1.07
CA SER A 12 -4.09 39.79 -0.12
C SER A 12 -3.94 38.95 1.15
N ILE A 13 -5.05 38.41 1.67
CA ILE A 13 -5.04 37.52 2.85
C ILE A 13 -4.22 36.26 2.57
N PHE A 14 -4.45 35.59 1.43
CA PHE A 14 -3.67 34.40 1.06
C PHE A 14 -2.18 34.71 0.92
N GLN A 15 -1.82 35.81 0.23
CA GLN A 15 -0.44 36.23 0.08
C GLN A 15 0.23 36.50 1.43
N ARG A 16 -0.48 37.13 2.37
CA ARG A 16 0.00 37.32 3.74
C ARG A 16 0.13 35.99 4.47
N ALA A 17 -0.82 35.08 4.32
CA ALA A 17 -0.81 33.77 4.98
C ALA A 17 0.40 32.94 4.55
N VAL A 18 0.64 32.80 3.25
CA VAL A 18 1.79 32.03 2.73
C VAL A 18 3.14 32.68 3.02
N ARG A 19 3.18 34.00 3.21
CA ARG A 19 4.40 34.71 3.66
C ARG A 19 4.72 34.46 5.13
N ASN A 20 3.71 34.39 5.99
CA ASN A 20 3.89 34.17 7.42
C ASN A 20 4.07 32.69 7.78
N CYS A 21 3.40 31.79 7.06
CA CYS A 21 3.43 30.35 7.29
C CYS A 21 3.78 29.59 5.99
N PRO A 22 4.98 29.83 5.40
CA PRO A 22 5.38 29.22 4.14
C PRO A 22 5.45 27.68 4.20
N TRP A 23 5.76 27.08 5.35
CA TRP A 23 5.86 25.62 5.52
C TRP A 23 4.52 24.87 5.46
N VAL A 24 3.38 25.57 5.40
CA VAL A 24 2.06 24.94 5.39
C VAL A 24 1.56 24.76 3.97
N ALA A 25 1.73 23.56 3.41
CA ALA A 25 1.31 23.21 2.05
C ALA A 25 -0.17 23.53 1.76
N THR A 26 -1.07 23.28 2.70
CA THR A 26 -2.51 23.51 2.50
C THR A 26 -2.84 24.98 2.23
N LEU A 27 -2.09 25.94 2.79
CA LEU A 27 -2.29 27.37 2.49
C LEU A 27 -1.93 27.68 1.04
N TRP A 28 -0.82 27.14 0.55
CA TRP A 28 -0.39 27.30 -0.84
C TRP A 28 -1.37 26.65 -1.82
N ILE A 29 -1.85 25.45 -1.52
CA ILE A 29 -2.85 24.75 -2.34
C ILE A 29 -4.12 25.59 -2.44
N ARG A 30 -4.65 26.07 -1.30
CA ARG A 30 -5.85 26.92 -1.29
C ARG A 30 -5.65 28.24 -2.02
N TYR A 31 -4.46 28.84 -1.88
CA TYR A 31 -4.13 30.05 -2.62
C TYR A 31 -4.11 29.79 -4.12
N ALA A 32 -3.46 28.72 -4.59
CA ALA A 32 -3.42 28.36 -6.01
C ALA A 32 -4.82 28.03 -6.56
N GLU A 33 -5.61 27.22 -5.86
CA GLU A 33 -7.01 26.91 -6.22
C GLU A 33 -7.86 28.17 -6.36
N TYR A 34 -7.70 29.13 -5.45
CA TYR A 34 -8.40 30.41 -5.49
C TYR A 34 -7.99 31.24 -6.71
N MET A 35 -6.70 31.29 -7.02
CA MET A 35 -6.19 32.05 -8.16
C MET A 35 -6.61 31.41 -9.50
N GLU A 36 -6.65 30.08 -9.58
CA GLU A 36 -7.18 29.33 -10.72
C GLU A 36 -8.67 29.61 -10.91
N PHE A 37 -9.47 29.50 -9.84
CA PHE A 37 -10.92 29.67 -9.89
C PHE A 37 -11.34 31.03 -10.44
N ASN A 38 -10.69 32.11 -9.98
CA ASN A 38 -11.03 33.45 -10.41
C ASN A 38 -10.48 33.80 -11.80
N LYS A 39 -9.69 32.92 -12.43
CA LYS A 39 -9.00 33.16 -13.71
C LYS A 39 -8.22 34.48 -13.74
N THR A 40 -7.76 34.93 -12.58
CA THR A 40 -7.12 36.23 -12.39
C THR A 40 -5.67 36.25 -12.87
N ILE A 41 -5.07 35.08 -13.05
CA ILE A 41 -3.67 34.95 -13.43
C ILE A 41 -3.50 33.90 -14.53
N ASP A 42 -2.47 34.11 -15.34
CA ASP A 42 -2.06 33.18 -16.39
C ASP A 42 -1.35 31.94 -15.81
N HIS A 43 -1.26 30.88 -16.61
CA HIS A 43 -0.63 29.61 -16.26
C HIS A 43 0.79 29.79 -15.71
N SER A 44 1.58 30.70 -16.30
CA SER A 44 2.95 31.00 -15.88
C SER A 44 3.02 31.51 -14.43
N GLU A 45 2.08 32.36 -14.04
CA GLU A 45 2.01 32.90 -12.68
C GLU A 45 1.52 31.85 -11.68
N LEU A 46 0.58 30.99 -12.06
CA LEU A 46 0.13 29.90 -11.18
C LEU A 46 1.27 28.89 -10.95
N LYS A 47 2.03 28.56 -11.99
CA LYS A 47 3.24 27.72 -11.87
C LYS A 47 4.23 28.31 -10.87
N LYS A 48 4.50 29.62 -10.93
CA LYS A 48 5.35 30.31 -9.94
C LYS A 48 4.83 30.20 -8.50
N ILE A 49 3.52 30.10 -8.29
CA ILE A 49 2.97 29.88 -6.93
C ILE A 49 3.33 28.48 -6.45
N TYR A 50 3.14 27.44 -7.27
CA TYR A 50 3.52 26.07 -6.94
C TYR A 50 5.04 25.91 -6.76
N ASP A 51 5.85 26.51 -7.63
CA ASP A 51 7.32 26.48 -7.51
C ASP A 51 7.78 27.12 -6.21
N ARG A 52 7.19 28.25 -5.80
CA ARG A 52 7.48 28.86 -4.49
C ARG A 52 7.03 27.99 -3.32
N ALA A 53 5.89 27.33 -3.45
CA ALA A 53 5.38 26.43 -2.42
C ALA A 53 6.31 25.22 -2.24
N LEU A 54 6.77 24.60 -3.33
CA LEU A 54 7.71 23.47 -3.28
C LEU A 54 9.06 23.86 -2.67
N ASN A 55 9.54 25.07 -2.94
CA ASN A 55 10.79 25.60 -2.38
C ASN A 55 10.66 26.10 -0.93
N SER A 56 9.45 26.22 -0.40
CA SER A 56 9.20 26.81 0.91
C SER A 56 9.58 25.90 2.09
N ASP A 57 9.50 24.58 1.88
CA ASP A 57 9.84 23.54 2.85
C ASP A 57 10.22 22.25 2.12
N PRO A 58 11.40 22.21 1.46
CA PRO A 58 11.78 21.13 0.54
C PRO A 58 12.04 19.79 1.25
N THR A 59 12.26 19.81 2.57
CA THR A 59 12.52 18.59 3.36
C THR A 59 11.22 17.94 3.86
N ASN A 60 10.10 18.65 3.79
CA ASN A 60 8.81 18.16 4.24
C ASN A 60 8.13 17.32 3.18
N PHE A 61 8.37 16.02 3.27
CA PHE A 61 7.81 15.00 2.40
C PHE A 61 6.28 15.04 2.25
N VAL A 62 5.58 15.25 3.37
CA VAL A 62 4.09 15.27 3.41
C VAL A 62 3.57 16.45 2.59
N SER A 63 4.14 17.63 2.85
CA SER A 63 3.84 18.85 2.12
C SER A 63 4.20 18.73 0.63
N PHE A 64 5.32 18.08 0.32
CA PHE A 64 5.75 17.85 -1.06
C PHE A 64 4.72 17.05 -1.87
N VAL A 65 4.28 15.88 -1.36
CA VAL A 65 3.33 15.03 -2.08
C VAL A 65 1.99 15.75 -2.30
N ASP A 66 1.47 16.42 -1.27
CA ASP A 66 0.20 17.14 -1.38
C ASP A 66 0.29 18.30 -2.39
N LEU A 67 1.41 19.03 -2.42
CA LEU A 67 1.67 20.09 -3.40
C LEU A 67 1.80 19.57 -4.83
N GLN A 68 2.57 18.49 -5.03
CA GLN A 68 2.73 17.87 -6.35
C GLN A 68 1.39 17.37 -6.88
N LEU A 69 0.60 16.67 -6.04
CA LEU A 69 -0.74 16.22 -6.43
C LEU A 69 -1.66 17.39 -6.80
N ALA A 70 -1.65 18.47 -6.01
CA ALA A 70 -2.44 19.65 -6.32
C ALA A 70 -2.04 20.29 -7.66
N TYR A 71 -0.74 20.34 -7.95
CA TYR A 71 -0.24 20.85 -9.24
C TYR A 71 -0.64 19.94 -10.40
N ILE A 72 -0.48 18.62 -10.29
CA ILE A 72 -0.90 17.66 -11.32
C ILE A 72 -2.43 17.75 -11.55
N GLN A 73 -3.22 17.91 -10.48
CA GLN A 73 -4.67 18.10 -10.58
C GLN A 73 -5.05 19.38 -11.31
N TYR A 74 -4.34 20.48 -11.07
CA TYR A 74 -4.47 21.71 -11.84
C TYR A 74 -4.18 21.46 -13.32
N ARG A 75 -3.03 20.84 -13.63
CA ARG A 75 -2.63 20.52 -15.00
C ARG A 75 -3.65 19.63 -15.71
N ARG A 76 -4.26 18.67 -15.01
CA ARG A 76 -5.37 17.87 -15.53
C ARG A 76 -6.60 18.72 -15.86
N ARG A 77 -7.00 19.65 -14.98
CA ARG A 77 -8.15 20.54 -15.26
C ARG A 77 -7.90 21.41 -16.49
N HIS A 78 -6.66 21.85 -16.70
CA HIS A 78 -6.26 22.57 -17.90
C HIS A 78 -6.34 21.67 -19.15
N TYR A 79 -5.88 20.42 -19.06
CA TYR A 79 -6.05 19.43 -20.13
C TYR A 79 -7.53 19.20 -20.48
N ASP A 80 -8.40 19.05 -19.48
CA ASP A 80 -9.84 18.87 -19.70
C ASP A 80 -10.47 20.08 -20.43
N GLN A 81 -9.99 21.30 -20.16
CA GLN A 81 -10.46 22.53 -20.83
C GLN A 81 -10.02 22.58 -22.29
N GLU A 82 -8.77 22.23 -22.60
CA GLU A 82 -8.28 22.16 -23.99
C GLU A 82 -8.97 21.03 -24.77
N LEU A 83 -9.27 19.92 -24.11
CA LEU A 83 -10.02 18.81 -24.70
C LEU A 83 -11.43 19.25 -25.12
N LEU A 84 -12.13 20.01 -24.27
CA LEU A 84 -13.44 20.59 -24.59
C LEU A 84 -13.36 21.61 -25.73
N SER A 85 -12.22 22.27 -25.89
CA SER A 85 -11.96 23.25 -26.95
C SER A 85 -11.53 22.59 -28.28
N ASN A 86 -11.46 21.24 -28.33
CA ASN A 86 -11.03 20.44 -29.48
C ASN A 86 -9.62 20.77 -30.00
N ASN A 87 -8.72 21.20 -29.12
CA ASN A 87 -7.35 21.58 -29.48
C ASN A 87 -6.40 20.38 -29.36
N ASN A 88 -6.45 19.48 -30.34
CA ASN A 88 -5.75 18.18 -30.26
C ASN A 88 -4.22 18.29 -30.10
N GLU A 89 -3.59 19.28 -30.74
CA GLU A 89 -2.13 19.48 -30.64
C GLU A 89 -1.74 19.89 -29.21
N GLN A 90 -2.45 20.86 -28.63
CA GLN A 90 -2.21 21.27 -27.24
C GLN A 90 -2.55 20.17 -26.23
N CYS A 91 -3.55 19.34 -26.52
CA CYS A 91 -3.88 18.19 -25.67
C CYS A 91 -2.71 17.19 -25.60
N GLU A 92 -2.10 16.84 -26.73
CA GLU A 92 -0.95 15.92 -26.73
C GLU A 92 0.27 16.53 -26.04
N LEU A 93 0.57 17.82 -26.27
CA LEU A 93 1.64 18.53 -25.54
C LEU A 93 1.40 18.53 -24.02
N LEU A 94 0.18 18.88 -23.58
CA LEU A 94 -0.18 18.88 -22.16
C LEU A 94 -0.10 17.48 -21.54
N LYS A 95 -0.45 16.44 -22.28
CA LYS A 95 -0.36 15.04 -21.84
C LYS A 95 1.08 14.63 -21.62
N GLU A 96 1.99 14.95 -22.54
CA GLU A 96 3.43 14.72 -22.36
C GLU A 96 3.99 15.53 -21.19
N GLU A 97 3.62 16.80 -21.06
CA GLU A 97 4.00 17.63 -19.91
C GLU A 97 3.52 17.05 -18.58
N ILE A 98 2.26 16.58 -18.50
CA ILE A 98 1.71 15.95 -17.29
C ILE A 98 2.50 14.68 -16.95
N ARG A 99 2.83 13.85 -17.95
CA ARG A 99 3.66 12.64 -17.74
C ARG A 99 5.02 12.99 -17.17
N HIS A 100 5.71 13.98 -17.74
CA HIS A 100 7.00 14.43 -17.23
C HIS A 100 6.91 14.99 -15.81
N ILE A 101 5.85 15.74 -15.49
CA ILE A 101 5.62 16.22 -14.12
C ILE A 101 5.41 15.04 -13.16
N CYS A 102 4.65 14.03 -13.56
CA CYS A 102 4.43 12.83 -12.74
C CYS A 102 5.73 12.04 -12.53
N GLU A 103 6.51 11.83 -13.59
CA GLU A 103 7.81 11.15 -13.53
C GLU A 103 8.76 11.87 -12.57
N TYR A 104 8.94 13.18 -12.78
CA TYR A 104 9.78 14.01 -11.92
C TYR A 104 9.33 13.96 -10.47
N ALA A 105 8.01 14.09 -10.21
CA ALA A 105 7.48 14.05 -8.87
C ALA A 105 7.71 12.68 -8.20
N CYS A 106 7.61 11.57 -8.95
CA CYS A 106 7.90 10.23 -8.46
C CYS A 106 9.39 10.03 -8.17
N ASP A 107 10.28 10.54 -9.02
CA ASP A 107 11.74 10.42 -8.81
C ASP A 107 12.17 11.21 -7.57
N GLN A 108 11.73 12.47 -7.46
CA GLN A 108 11.99 13.30 -6.27
C GLN A 108 11.38 12.70 -5.00
N TYR A 109 10.19 12.11 -5.10
CA TYR A 109 9.58 11.36 -4.01
C TYR A 109 10.46 10.20 -3.53
N GLN A 110 11.05 9.43 -4.46
CA GLN A 110 11.94 8.31 -4.12
C GLN A 110 13.25 8.79 -3.47
N GLU A 111 13.80 9.91 -3.93
CA GLU A 111 14.98 10.53 -3.33
C GLU A 111 14.70 11.04 -1.91
N LEU A 112 13.64 11.83 -1.72
CA LEU A 112 13.24 12.34 -0.41
C LEU A 112 12.92 11.21 0.57
N PHE A 113 12.26 10.15 0.06
CA PHE A 113 12.00 8.96 0.84
C PHE A 113 13.30 8.32 1.33
N SER A 114 14.29 8.13 0.45
CA SER A 114 15.55 7.46 0.78
C SER A 114 16.34 8.21 1.86
N LEU A 115 16.09 9.51 2.00
CA LEU A 115 16.65 10.38 3.04
C LEU A 115 15.84 10.35 4.35
N SER A 116 14.54 10.02 4.26
CA SER A 116 13.64 9.96 5.42
C SER A 116 13.80 8.65 6.21
N LYS A 117 13.71 8.74 7.54
CA LYS A 117 13.80 7.56 8.44
C LYS A 117 12.46 7.19 9.09
N ASP A 118 11.38 7.89 8.74
CA ASP A 118 10.09 7.78 9.42
C ASP A 118 9.23 6.65 8.83
N PRO A 119 8.97 5.56 9.57
CA PRO A 119 8.17 4.42 9.07
C PRO A 119 6.69 4.78 8.83
N ASN A 120 6.16 5.78 9.54
CA ASN A 120 4.74 6.16 9.42
C ASN A 120 4.44 6.98 8.16
N LEU A 121 5.47 7.50 7.48
CA LEU A 121 5.31 8.22 6.22
C LEU A 121 4.76 7.31 5.12
N PHE A 122 5.12 6.02 5.18
CA PHE A 122 4.75 4.94 4.26
C PHE A 122 3.25 4.69 4.23
N LEU A 123 2.64 4.45 5.41
CA LEU A 123 1.20 4.22 5.54
C LEU A 123 0.37 5.38 4.98
N LYS A 124 0.84 6.62 5.18
CA LYS A 124 0.10 7.82 4.75
C LYS A 124 0.25 8.08 3.25
N TYR A 125 1.36 7.66 2.64
CA TYR A 125 1.71 7.96 1.25
C TYR A 125 2.10 6.69 0.47
N ASN A 126 1.14 5.76 0.39
CA ASN A 126 1.29 4.51 -0.34
C ASN A 126 1.15 4.69 -1.87
N GLY A 127 2.17 5.27 -2.51
CA GLY A 127 2.20 5.45 -3.97
C GLY A 127 1.11 6.38 -4.52
N LYS A 128 0.70 7.39 -3.75
CA LYS A 128 -0.43 8.27 -4.12
C LYS A 128 -0.23 8.98 -5.45
N ILE A 129 0.99 9.43 -5.75
CA ILE A 129 1.31 10.13 -7.00
C ILE A 129 1.19 9.16 -8.17
N GLU A 130 1.81 7.98 -8.06
CA GLU A 130 1.76 6.93 -9.06
C GLU A 130 0.33 6.42 -9.30
N LEU A 131 -0.45 6.20 -8.24
CA LEU A 131 -1.86 5.79 -8.34
C LEU A 131 -2.71 6.86 -9.03
N TYR A 132 -2.45 8.14 -8.74
CA TYR A 132 -3.13 9.23 -9.43
C TYR A 132 -2.69 9.31 -10.90
N TRP A 133 -1.41 9.12 -11.20
CA TRP A 133 -0.91 9.08 -12.57
C TRP A 133 -1.53 7.93 -13.36
N ILE A 134 -1.62 6.72 -12.79
CA ILE A 134 -2.35 5.58 -13.37
C ILE A 134 -3.82 5.94 -13.65
N HIS A 135 -4.47 6.66 -12.73
CA HIS A 135 -5.84 7.12 -12.93
C HIS A 135 -5.95 8.08 -14.12
N LEU A 136 -4.99 8.99 -14.28
CA LEU A 136 -4.92 9.89 -15.43
C LEU A 136 -4.71 9.13 -16.74
N GLU A 137 -3.76 8.19 -16.78
CA GLU A 137 -3.47 7.38 -17.97
C GLU A 137 -4.69 6.58 -18.43
N THR A 138 -5.43 5.99 -17.48
CA THR A 138 -6.58 5.13 -17.77
C THR A 138 -7.83 5.94 -18.13
N LYS A 139 -8.15 6.99 -17.37
CA LYS A 139 -9.40 7.72 -17.51
C LYS A 139 -9.31 8.90 -18.49
N SER A 140 -8.22 9.66 -18.45
CA SER A 140 -8.06 10.87 -19.26
C SER A 140 -7.36 10.59 -20.58
N PHE A 141 -6.25 9.83 -20.55
CA PHE A 141 -5.42 9.62 -21.74
C PHE A 141 -5.74 8.34 -22.52
N ASN A 142 -6.62 7.49 -21.99
CA ASN A 142 -7.03 6.19 -22.56
C ASN A 142 -5.84 5.29 -22.95
N SER A 143 -4.76 5.35 -22.19
CA SER A 143 -3.48 4.68 -22.46
C SER A 143 -3.18 3.64 -21.38
N ILE A 144 -3.86 2.50 -21.50
CA ILE A 144 -3.72 1.42 -20.52
C ILE A 144 -2.32 0.79 -20.51
N ASP A 145 -1.60 0.79 -21.63
CA ASP A 145 -0.26 0.21 -21.69
C ASP A 145 0.75 1.04 -20.89
N HIS A 146 0.62 2.36 -20.88
CA HIS A 146 1.42 3.21 -19.99
C HIS A 146 1.04 2.98 -18.53
N ALA A 147 -0.26 2.86 -18.21
CA ALA A 147 -0.69 2.51 -16.86
C ALA A 147 -0.07 1.18 -16.38
N ARG A 148 -0.01 0.16 -17.24
CA ARG A 148 0.65 -1.13 -16.96
C ARG A 148 2.16 -0.98 -16.76
N GLN A 149 2.82 -0.12 -17.53
CA GLN A 149 4.24 0.16 -17.36
C GLN A 149 4.50 0.80 -15.98
N ILE A 150 3.67 1.74 -15.53
CA ILE A 150 3.79 2.35 -14.20
C ILE A 150 3.56 1.29 -13.10
N TRP A 151 2.51 0.47 -13.23
CA TRP A 151 2.25 -0.64 -12.29
C TRP A 151 3.43 -1.58 -12.17
N ASN A 152 4.01 -2.00 -13.29
CA ASN A 152 5.10 -2.95 -13.28
C ASN A 152 6.43 -2.29 -12.89
N GLY A 153 6.77 -1.13 -13.42
CA GLY A 153 8.08 -0.50 -13.24
C GLY A 153 8.23 0.26 -11.92
N ARG A 154 7.18 0.96 -11.48
CA ARG A 154 7.25 1.88 -10.32
C ARG A 154 6.55 1.31 -9.08
N ILE A 155 5.32 0.79 -9.23
CA ILE A 155 4.58 0.29 -8.07
C ILE A 155 5.08 -1.09 -7.66
N LEU A 156 4.94 -2.11 -8.50
CA LEU A 156 5.12 -3.51 -8.09
C LEU A 156 6.59 -3.96 -8.01
N MET A 157 7.50 -3.29 -8.72
CA MET A 157 8.94 -3.65 -8.71
C MET A 157 9.77 -2.85 -7.73
N ASN A 158 9.24 -1.75 -7.20
CA ASN A 158 9.96 -1.00 -6.19
C ASN A 158 9.67 -1.65 -4.82
N ASN A 159 10.53 -2.62 -4.45
CA ASN A 159 10.40 -3.44 -3.24
C ASN A 159 10.52 -2.65 -1.92
N SER A 160 10.86 -1.36 -1.98
CA SER A 160 11.26 -0.55 -0.82
C SER A 160 10.13 0.25 -0.17
N HIS A 161 8.92 0.31 -0.73
CA HIS A 161 7.96 1.36 -0.34
C HIS A 161 6.49 0.93 -0.14
N ASN A 162 6.10 -0.32 -0.44
CA ASN A 162 4.69 -0.69 -0.47
C ASN A 162 4.28 -1.50 0.75
N GLU A 163 3.79 -0.82 1.78
CA GLU A 163 2.91 -1.43 2.79
C GLU A 163 1.49 -1.57 2.19
N MET A 164 0.69 -2.56 2.57
CA MET A 164 -0.61 -2.86 1.93
C MET A 164 -0.54 -3.33 0.48
N ILE A 165 0.43 -4.20 0.17
CA ILE A 165 0.59 -4.85 -1.15
C ILE A 165 -0.74 -5.48 -1.65
N SER A 166 -1.56 -6.00 -0.73
CA SER A 166 -2.89 -6.54 -1.06
C SER A 166 -3.86 -5.52 -1.65
N ASN A 167 -3.87 -4.29 -1.12
CA ASN A 167 -4.71 -3.22 -1.66
C ASN A 167 -4.22 -2.78 -3.04
N LEU A 168 -2.91 -2.71 -3.25
CA LEU A 168 -2.31 -2.35 -4.55
C LEU A 168 -2.68 -3.36 -5.64
N TRP A 169 -2.51 -4.66 -5.38
CA TRP A 169 -2.96 -5.72 -6.31
C TRP A 169 -4.45 -5.67 -6.60
N ARG A 170 -5.27 -5.38 -5.58
CA ARG A 170 -6.72 -5.18 -5.75
C ARG A 170 -7.02 -4.01 -6.68
N ILE A 171 -6.37 -2.86 -6.48
CA ILE A 171 -6.58 -1.68 -7.34
C ILE A 171 -6.14 -1.99 -8.77
N TYR A 172 -5.00 -2.66 -8.96
CA TYR A 172 -4.54 -3.06 -10.29
C TYR A 172 -5.53 -3.99 -10.98
N TYR A 173 -6.04 -4.99 -10.26
CA TYR A 173 -7.08 -5.89 -10.78
C TYR A 173 -8.33 -5.12 -11.25
N TYR A 174 -8.85 -4.21 -10.43
CA TYR A 174 -10.05 -3.44 -10.81
C TYR A 174 -9.81 -2.51 -12.00
N MET A 175 -8.60 -1.96 -12.13
CA MET A 175 -8.24 -1.17 -13.30
C MET A 175 -8.24 -2.01 -14.59
N GLU A 176 -7.71 -3.23 -14.56
CA GLU A 176 -7.76 -4.15 -15.72
C GLU A 176 -9.19 -4.60 -16.05
N ILE A 177 -10.08 -4.75 -15.06
CA ILE A 177 -11.49 -5.07 -15.33
C ILE A 177 -12.24 -3.89 -15.96
N GLN A 178 -11.94 -2.66 -15.54
CA GLN A 178 -12.65 -1.48 -16.02
C GLN A 178 -12.21 -1.00 -17.39
N TYR A 179 -10.90 -1.03 -17.65
CA TYR A 179 -10.30 -0.41 -18.84
C TYR A 179 -9.53 -1.41 -19.72
N GLY A 180 -9.32 -2.63 -19.25
CA GLY A 180 -8.46 -3.63 -19.89
C GLY A 180 -9.17 -4.91 -20.27
N ASP A 181 -8.45 -6.01 -20.15
CA ASP A 181 -8.92 -7.34 -20.54
C ASP A 181 -9.13 -8.23 -19.32
N GLU A 182 -10.24 -8.98 -19.32
CA GLU A 182 -10.53 -10.00 -18.31
C GLU A 182 -9.39 -11.03 -18.19
N LYS A 183 -8.83 -11.48 -19.33
CA LYS A 183 -7.70 -12.43 -19.34
C LYS A 183 -6.46 -11.88 -18.63
N ARG A 184 -6.21 -10.57 -18.73
CA ARG A 184 -5.09 -9.90 -18.05
C ARG A 184 -5.41 -9.69 -16.58
N ALA A 185 -6.63 -9.30 -16.24
CA ALA A 185 -7.10 -9.19 -14.85
C ALA A 185 -6.90 -10.52 -14.09
N ARG A 186 -7.23 -11.66 -14.72
CA ARG A 186 -6.93 -13.00 -14.20
C ARG A 186 -5.43 -13.20 -13.96
N LYS A 187 -4.58 -12.88 -14.94
CA LYS A 187 -3.11 -13.00 -14.82
C LYS A 187 -2.56 -12.15 -13.67
N VAL A 188 -3.09 -10.95 -13.46
CA VAL A 188 -2.70 -10.06 -12.35
C VAL A 188 -2.98 -10.74 -11.00
N LEU A 189 -4.15 -11.33 -10.82
CA LEU A 189 -4.49 -12.04 -9.59
C LEU A 189 -3.61 -13.28 -9.36
N TYR A 190 -3.34 -14.08 -10.40
CA TYR A 190 -2.42 -15.21 -10.27
C TYR A 190 -0.99 -14.77 -9.95
N ARG A 191 -0.54 -13.64 -10.50
CA ARG A 191 0.76 -13.07 -10.17
C ARG A 191 0.78 -12.57 -8.72
N ALA A 192 -0.30 -11.95 -8.25
CA ALA A 192 -0.44 -11.55 -6.84
C ALA A 192 -0.33 -12.76 -5.89
N LEU A 193 -0.87 -13.92 -6.27
CA LEU A 193 -0.75 -15.14 -5.47
C LEU A 193 0.70 -15.61 -5.24
N ASN A 194 1.63 -15.28 -6.14
CA ASN A 194 3.05 -15.61 -5.95
C ASN A 194 3.70 -14.78 -4.84
N HIS A 195 3.11 -13.61 -4.50
CA HIS A 195 3.60 -12.71 -3.46
C HIS A 195 2.88 -12.90 -2.11
N VAL A 196 2.08 -13.96 -1.95
CA VAL A 196 1.26 -14.19 -0.74
C VAL A 196 2.04 -14.14 0.56
N GLN A 197 3.32 -14.54 0.58
CA GLN A 197 4.14 -14.56 1.79
C GLN A 197 4.58 -13.17 2.26
N THR A 198 4.65 -12.19 1.35
CA THR A 198 5.04 -10.81 1.65
C THR A 198 3.83 -9.88 1.75
N MET A 199 2.60 -10.42 1.65
CA MET A 199 1.36 -9.65 1.63
C MET A 199 0.71 -9.59 3.01
N ASP A 200 0.18 -8.41 3.33
CA ASP A 200 -0.49 -8.17 4.62
C ASP A 200 -1.80 -8.96 4.76
N TYR A 201 -2.68 -8.90 3.76
CA TYR A 201 -4.02 -9.51 3.80
C TYR A 201 -4.28 -10.40 2.57
N PRO A 202 -3.54 -11.51 2.41
CA PRO A 202 -3.59 -12.35 1.20
C PRO A 202 -4.95 -13.02 0.97
N LEU A 203 -5.75 -13.21 2.03
CA LEU A 203 -7.10 -13.78 1.91
C LEU A 203 -8.03 -12.92 1.05
N ILE A 204 -7.87 -11.59 1.09
CA ILE A 204 -8.67 -10.67 0.27
C ILE A 204 -8.47 -10.96 -1.23
N ILE A 205 -7.22 -11.18 -1.66
CA ILE A 205 -6.91 -11.51 -3.05
C ILE A 205 -7.44 -12.89 -3.44
N CYS A 206 -7.37 -13.86 -2.52
CA CYS A 206 -7.95 -15.18 -2.74
C CYS A 206 -9.46 -15.11 -3.00
N ASP A 207 -10.17 -14.31 -2.22
CA ASP A 207 -11.62 -14.16 -2.35
C ASP A 207 -11.98 -13.38 -3.62
N ILE A 208 -11.22 -12.32 -3.97
CA ILE A 208 -11.38 -11.61 -5.25
C ILE A 208 -11.17 -12.54 -6.45
N LEU A 209 -10.15 -13.41 -6.41
CA LEU A 209 -9.91 -14.39 -7.48
C LEU A 209 -11.05 -15.40 -7.59
N LEU A 210 -11.58 -15.86 -6.47
CA LEU A 210 -12.75 -16.76 -6.48
C LEU A 210 -13.98 -16.06 -7.07
N GLU A 211 -14.23 -14.80 -6.72
CA GLU A 211 -15.31 -14.02 -7.31
C GLU A 211 -15.13 -13.79 -8.82
N HIS A 212 -13.89 -13.52 -9.26
CA HIS A 212 -13.57 -13.35 -10.66
C HIS A 212 -13.88 -14.63 -11.46
N GLU A 213 -13.40 -15.79 -11.02
CA GLU A 213 -13.64 -17.06 -11.71
C GLU A 213 -15.12 -17.47 -11.68
N LYS A 214 -15.86 -17.10 -10.63
CA LYS A 214 -17.33 -17.30 -10.60
C LYS A 214 -18.07 -16.45 -11.62
N LYS A 215 -17.60 -15.21 -11.86
CA LYS A 215 -18.27 -14.25 -12.76
C LYS A 215 -17.91 -14.47 -14.22
N TYR A 216 -16.65 -14.77 -14.51
CA TYR A 216 -16.13 -14.79 -15.88
C TYR A 216 -15.43 -16.10 -16.29
N GLY A 217 -15.12 -16.96 -15.34
CA GLY A 217 -14.37 -18.19 -15.57
C GLY A 217 -15.22 -19.36 -16.07
N THR A 218 -14.53 -20.38 -16.58
CA THR A 218 -15.13 -21.67 -16.88
C THR A 218 -15.17 -22.56 -15.63
N ILE A 219 -16.05 -23.57 -15.63
CA ILE A 219 -16.17 -24.51 -14.50
C ILE A 219 -14.85 -25.26 -14.21
N GLN A 220 -14.03 -25.52 -15.22
CA GLN A 220 -12.72 -26.15 -15.07
C GLN A 220 -11.73 -25.21 -14.36
N GLN A 221 -11.64 -23.95 -14.82
CA GLN A 221 -10.79 -22.94 -14.20
C GLN A 221 -11.20 -22.66 -12.76
N LEU A 222 -12.51 -22.68 -12.46
CA LEU A 222 -13.01 -22.54 -11.09
C LEU A 222 -12.55 -23.69 -10.19
N LYS A 223 -12.54 -24.94 -10.68
CA LYS A 223 -12.02 -26.09 -9.92
C LYS A 223 -10.52 -25.96 -9.64
N GLU A 224 -9.73 -25.69 -10.67
CA GLU A 224 -8.27 -25.52 -10.55
C GLU A 224 -7.91 -24.38 -9.60
N THR A 225 -8.65 -23.27 -9.65
CA THR A 225 -8.49 -22.14 -8.75
C THR A 225 -8.81 -22.53 -7.30
N ASN A 226 -9.91 -23.23 -7.07
CA ASN A 226 -10.27 -23.69 -5.73
C ASN A 226 -9.20 -24.60 -5.11
N ASP A 227 -8.60 -25.49 -5.90
CA ASP A 227 -7.55 -26.38 -5.39
C ASP A 227 -6.26 -25.61 -5.07
N LYS A 228 -5.86 -24.64 -5.91
CA LYS A 228 -4.74 -23.72 -5.62
C LYS A 228 -5.00 -22.89 -4.36
N LEU A 229 -6.21 -22.34 -4.22
CA LEU A 229 -6.59 -21.54 -3.06
C LEU A 229 -6.61 -22.36 -1.77
N LYS A 230 -7.04 -23.62 -1.79
CA LYS A 230 -6.96 -24.52 -0.62
C LYS A 230 -5.51 -24.72 -0.18
N GLN A 231 -4.61 -24.98 -1.14
CA GLN A 231 -3.18 -25.12 -0.84
C GLN A 231 -2.60 -23.84 -0.24
N ILE A 232 -2.94 -22.68 -0.80
CA ILE A 232 -2.46 -21.38 -0.31
C ILE A 232 -3.04 -21.06 1.07
N LYS A 233 -4.36 -21.23 1.29
CA LYS A 233 -5.01 -21.01 2.59
C LYS A 233 -4.42 -21.91 3.69
N SER A 234 -4.06 -23.16 3.36
CA SER A 234 -3.37 -24.07 4.30
C SER A 234 -1.94 -23.67 4.65
N LYS A 235 -1.29 -22.83 3.83
CA LYS A 235 0.04 -22.28 4.09
C LYS A 235 -0.02 -20.97 4.88
N ILE A 236 -1.05 -20.16 4.67
CA ILE A 236 -1.26 -18.87 5.36
C ILE A 236 -1.80 -19.09 6.78
N ILE A 237 -2.74 -20.03 6.95
CA ILE A 237 -3.24 -20.44 8.25
C ILE A 237 -2.43 -21.68 8.63
N PRO A 238 -1.33 -21.56 9.40
CA PRO A 238 -0.81 -22.75 10.05
C PRO A 238 -1.96 -23.30 10.88
N ILE A 239 -2.41 -24.50 10.54
CA ILE A 239 -3.40 -25.24 11.30
C ILE A 239 -2.86 -25.29 12.73
N GLU A 240 -3.39 -24.44 13.61
CA GLU A 240 -3.40 -24.74 15.03
C GLU A 240 -4.19 -26.03 15.13
N LYS A 241 -3.49 -27.16 15.00
CA LYS A 241 -4.06 -28.44 15.39
C LYS A 241 -4.48 -28.21 16.83
N PRO A 242 -5.78 -28.30 17.18
CA PRO A 242 -6.11 -28.36 18.59
C PRO A 242 -5.35 -29.56 19.14
N LYS A 243 -4.35 -29.32 20.00
CA LYS A 243 -3.75 -30.34 20.85
C LYS A 243 -4.81 -30.75 21.89
N ARG A 244 -5.91 -31.34 21.43
CA ARG A 244 -6.89 -32.00 22.28
C ARG A 244 -7.30 -33.27 21.59
N GLN A 245 -7.09 -34.37 22.33
CA GLN A 245 -7.44 -35.75 22.04
C GLN A 245 -6.35 -36.62 21.38
N GLN A 246 -5.17 -36.69 22.02
CA GLN A 246 -4.60 -38.02 22.27
C GLN A 246 -5.07 -38.49 23.64
N GLN A 247 -6.18 -39.21 23.60
CA GLN A 247 -6.43 -40.45 24.33
C GLN A 247 -6.12 -40.45 25.84
N GLN A 248 -7.16 -40.14 26.62
CA GLN A 248 -7.49 -40.99 27.76
C GLN A 248 -7.66 -42.43 27.25
N LYS A 249 -6.73 -43.32 27.61
CA LYS A 249 -6.94 -44.77 27.76
C LYS A 249 -5.95 -45.30 28.83
N PRO A 250 -6.31 -46.38 29.54
CA PRO A 250 -6.11 -46.54 30.98
C PRO A 250 -4.70 -47.02 31.37
N PRO A 251 -4.27 -46.87 32.63
CA PRO A 251 -3.02 -47.45 33.09
C PRO A 251 -3.25 -48.94 33.35
N ASN A 252 -2.61 -49.83 32.59
CA ASN A 252 -2.21 -51.12 33.15
C ASN A 252 -1.05 -51.81 32.42
N LYS A 253 -0.01 -52.05 33.24
CA LYS A 253 0.91 -53.21 33.26
C LYS A 253 1.65 -53.53 31.96
N ASN A 254 2.92 -53.12 31.89
CA ASN A 254 4.05 -54.03 31.60
C ASN A 254 5.42 -53.32 31.56
N ASN A 255 5.85 -52.67 32.65
CA ASN A 255 7.26 -52.30 32.81
C ASN A 255 7.70 -52.26 34.29
N LYS A 256 7.33 -53.32 35.04
CA LYS A 256 7.85 -53.59 36.40
C LYS A 256 8.91 -54.70 36.43
N LYS A 257 9.59 -54.98 35.31
CA LYS A 257 10.62 -56.04 35.24
C LYS A 257 12.05 -55.57 34.98
N GLN A 258 12.33 -54.27 35.05
CA GLN A 258 13.71 -53.76 34.86
C GLN A 258 14.23 -52.82 35.94
N ILE A 259 13.43 -52.46 36.96
CA ILE A 259 13.92 -51.63 38.09
C ILE A 259 14.24 -52.49 39.34
N ASP A 260 13.79 -53.75 39.39
CA ASP A 260 14.05 -54.67 40.53
C ASP A 260 15.39 -55.43 40.45
N LYS A 261 16.20 -55.25 39.39
CA LYS A 261 17.53 -55.87 39.30
C LYS A 261 18.69 -54.97 39.71
N ASP A 262 18.50 -53.65 39.73
CA ASP A 262 19.55 -52.71 40.14
C ASP A 262 19.39 -52.17 41.56
N LYS A 263 18.22 -52.35 42.21
CA LYS A 263 18.07 -52.08 43.66
C LYS A 263 18.47 -53.25 44.57
N GLN A 264 18.81 -54.41 44.01
CA GLN A 264 19.27 -55.59 44.77
C GLN A 264 20.79 -55.72 44.88
N LYS A 265 21.58 -54.77 44.34
CA LYS A 265 23.05 -54.79 44.41
C LYS A 265 23.69 -53.76 45.34
N GLU A 266 22.92 -52.81 45.91
CA GLU A 266 23.49 -51.78 46.81
C GLU A 266 23.23 -51.98 48.31
N ILE A 267 22.53 -53.04 48.75
CA ILE A 267 22.21 -53.24 50.20
C ILE A 267 22.91 -54.49 50.78
N LYS A 268 23.97 -54.99 50.15
CA LYS A 268 24.86 -56.00 50.75
C LYS A 268 26.28 -55.46 50.91
N GLN A 269 26.46 -54.45 51.77
CA GLN A 269 27.74 -54.16 52.44
C GLN A 269 27.59 -53.09 53.54
N LYS A 270 27.19 -53.50 54.75
CA LYS A 270 27.94 -53.36 56.02
C LYS A 270 27.01 -53.38 57.27
N PRO A 271 27.44 -53.97 58.40
CA PRO A 271 26.54 -54.31 59.51
C PRO A 271 26.69 -53.44 60.78
N ALA A 272 25.66 -53.58 61.63
CA ALA A 272 25.69 -53.68 63.10
C ALA A 272 25.65 -52.43 64.03
N LYS A 273 24.55 -52.40 64.81
CA LYS A 273 24.40 -52.06 66.25
C LYS A 273 24.46 -50.57 66.66
N ILE A 274 23.81 -50.06 67.73
CA ILE A 274 22.81 -50.42 68.77
C ILE A 274 22.55 -49.09 69.54
N SER A 275 21.45 -49.03 70.31
CA SER A 275 21.17 -48.11 71.46
C SER A 275 20.96 -46.63 71.14
N GLU A 276 20.07 -45.88 71.78
CA GLU A 276 19.10 -46.08 72.85
C GLU A 276 18.22 -44.81 72.82
N ASN A 277 16.93 -44.94 73.10
CA ASN A 277 16.18 -44.17 74.11
C ASN A 277 16.75 -42.78 74.50
N LYS A 278 16.00 -41.70 74.67
CA LYS A 278 14.57 -41.45 74.90
C LYS A 278 14.54 -39.95 75.24
N MET A 279 13.41 -39.28 74.96
CA MET A 279 12.84 -38.20 75.79
C MET A 279 13.69 -36.90 75.89
N ASP A 280 13.15 -35.69 75.93
CA ASP A 280 11.82 -35.18 76.19
C ASP A 280 11.77 -33.75 75.63
N THR A 281 10.52 -33.25 75.50
CA THR A 281 10.07 -31.86 75.34
C THR A 281 10.34 -31.12 74.03
#